data_AF-A0A8J7ML26-F1
#
_entry.id   AF-A0A8J7ML26-F1
#
_cell.length_a   1.000
_cell.length_b   1.000
_cell.length_c   1.000
_cell.angle_alpha   90.00
_cell.angle_beta   90.00
_cell.angle_gamma   90.00
#
_symmetry.space_group_name_H-M   'P 1'
#
loop_
_entity.id
_entity.type
_entity.pdbx_description
1 polymer ?
#
loop_
_entity_poly.entity_id
_entity_poly.type
_entity_poly.pdbx_seq_one_letter_code
_entity_poly.pdbx_strand_id
1 'polypeptide(L)'
;VFSSIPKEYFTKYTSEILEKGNRGKAILYAYLDYAYAIENENQEAKETILDLLKDACDVEGLSMHDDPTETPFEDELYNYLTDIIDEDQLVSDYKMGGYHVDFVILDANQQPCIAIECDGAPWHNTPQAYAYDLHRQRILGEQGLKIFRVWAKAWWPNPEKELDKLRELVRSVCPESLNS
;
A
#
# COMPACT_ATOMS: atom_id res chain seq x y z
N VAL A 1 8.36 -20.24 -15.65
CA VAL A 1 9.56 -19.82 -14.92
C VAL A 1 10.74 -20.68 -15.36
N PHE A 2 11.55 -20.17 -16.29
CA PHE A 2 12.83 -20.78 -16.64
C PHE A 2 13.90 -20.26 -15.67
N SER A 3 14.35 -21.10 -14.74
CA SER A 3 15.49 -20.79 -13.88
C SER A 3 16.51 -21.93 -13.95
N SER A 4 17.80 -21.59 -13.79
CA SER A 4 18.90 -22.58 -13.71
C SER A 4 18.93 -23.33 -12.37
N ILE A 5 17.91 -23.16 -11.51
CA ILE A 5 17.84 -23.74 -10.18
C ILE A 5 16.79 -24.88 -10.20
N PRO A 6 17.21 -26.14 -10.00
CA PRO A 6 16.29 -27.26 -9.96
C PRO A 6 15.20 -27.08 -8.89
N LYS A 7 13.98 -27.58 -9.15
CA LYS A 7 12.84 -27.49 -8.20
C LYS A 7 13.16 -28.07 -6.82
N GLU A 8 13.93 -29.14 -6.81
CA GLU A 8 14.40 -29.83 -5.59
C GLU A 8 15.29 -28.97 -4.69
N TYR A 9 15.88 -27.90 -5.23
CA TYR A 9 16.81 -27.03 -4.50
C TYR A 9 16.10 -25.92 -3.73
N PHE A 10 15.00 -25.40 -4.28
CA PHE A 10 14.29 -24.31 -3.62
C PHE A 10 13.26 -24.78 -2.61
N THR A 11 12.69 -25.99 -2.69
CA THR A 11 11.67 -26.53 -1.74
C THR A 11 12.10 -26.61 -0.26
N LYS A 12 13.39 -26.46 0.05
CA LYS A 12 13.92 -26.45 1.43
C LYS A 12 13.81 -25.09 2.11
N TYR A 13 13.38 -24.06 1.38
CA TYR A 13 13.27 -22.70 1.89
C TYR A 13 12.33 -22.56 3.08
N THR A 14 11.26 -23.37 3.17
CA THR A 14 10.30 -23.32 4.27
C THR A 14 10.99 -23.49 5.62
N SER A 15 11.89 -24.47 5.75
CA SER A 15 12.66 -24.66 6.98
C SER A 15 13.67 -23.55 7.26
N GLU A 16 14.30 -22.98 6.23
CA GLU A 16 15.24 -21.87 6.40
C GLU A 16 14.53 -20.58 6.84
N ILE A 17 13.33 -20.32 6.32
CA ILE A 17 12.48 -19.19 6.69
C ILE A 17 11.98 -19.33 8.13
N LEU A 18 11.51 -20.52 8.52
CA LEU A 18 11.05 -20.77 9.89
C LEU A 18 12.18 -20.65 10.93
N GLU A 19 13.43 -20.97 10.56
CA GLU A 19 14.57 -20.92 11.48
C GLU A 19 15.22 -19.53 11.56
N LYS A 20 15.26 -18.78 10.45
CA LYS A 20 16.07 -17.55 10.32
C LYS A 20 15.26 -16.31 9.93
N GLY A 21 13.94 -16.45 9.85
CA GLY A 21 13.03 -15.43 9.31
C GLY A 21 13.20 -15.23 7.81
N ASN A 22 12.56 -14.18 7.29
CA ASN A 22 12.65 -13.76 5.89
C ASN A 22 14.05 -13.19 5.56
N ARG A 23 15.08 -14.03 5.48
CA ARG A 23 16.48 -13.62 5.23
C ARG A 23 17.19 -14.51 4.20
N GLY A 24 18.15 -13.90 3.50
CA GLY A 24 19.07 -14.60 2.60
C GLY A 24 18.40 -15.22 1.36
N LYS A 25 18.98 -16.33 0.87
CA LYS A 25 18.54 -17.03 -0.35
C LYS A 25 17.13 -17.64 -0.24
N ALA A 26 16.61 -17.82 0.97
CA ALA A 26 15.31 -18.46 1.19
C ALA A 26 14.15 -17.61 0.65
N ILE A 27 14.26 -16.28 0.69
CA ILE A 27 13.28 -15.36 0.07
C ILE A 27 13.27 -15.52 -1.45
N LEU A 28 14.45 -15.60 -2.09
CA LEU A 28 14.54 -15.81 -3.53
C LEU A 28 13.89 -17.13 -3.94
N TYR A 29 14.08 -18.18 -3.13
CA TYR A 29 13.46 -19.49 -3.34
C TYR A 29 11.94 -19.45 -3.17
N ALA A 30 11.42 -18.76 -2.15
CA ALA A 30 9.99 -18.51 -1.99
C ALA A 30 9.40 -17.76 -3.18
N TYR A 31 10.10 -16.75 -3.69
CA TYR A 31 9.67 -15.99 -4.88
C TYR A 31 9.60 -16.87 -6.13
N LEU A 32 10.59 -17.75 -6.35
CA LEU A 32 10.58 -18.67 -7.48
C LEU A 32 9.42 -19.68 -7.39
N ASP A 33 9.12 -20.17 -6.19
CA ASP A 33 8.00 -21.07 -5.95
C ASP A 33 6.66 -20.36 -6.14
N TYR A 34 6.54 -19.12 -5.67
CA TYR A 34 5.39 -18.25 -5.91
C TYR A 34 5.16 -18.00 -7.41
N ALA A 35 6.21 -17.60 -8.14
CA ALA A 35 6.11 -17.34 -9.57
C ALA A 35 5.72 -18.61 -10.34
N TYR A 36 6.17 -19.78 -9.89
CA TYR A 36 5.77 -21.06 -10.43
C TYR A 36 4.29 -21.37 -10.13
N ALA A 37 3.81 -21.12 -8.90
CA ALA A 37 2.42 -21.30 -8.53
C ALA A 37 1.48 -20.43 -9.39
N ILE A 38 1.85 -19.17 -9.65
CA ILE A 38 1.11 -18.27 -10.55
C ILE A 38 1.09 -18.79 -11.98
N GLU A 39 2.23 -19.23 -12.52
CA GLU A 39 2.31 -19.76 -13.89
C GLU A 39 1.44 -21.01 -14.09
N ASN A 40 1.26 -21.82 -13.04
CA ASN A 40 0.47 -23.04 -13.09
C ASN A 40 -0.95 -22.85 -12.53
N GLU A 41 -1.39 -21.60 -12.32
CA GLU A 41 -2.72 -21.26 -11.78
C GLU A 41 -3.05 -21.97 -10.46
N ASN A 42 -2.03 -22.29 -9.65
CA ASN A 42 -2.20 -22.98 -8.38
C ASN A 42 -2.37 -21.96 -7.24
N GLN A 43 -3.62 -21.61 -6.98
CA GLN A 43 -3.99 -20.61 -5.99
C GLN A 43 -3.71 -21.06 -4.53
N GLU A 44 -3.88 -22.34 -4.22
CA GLU A 44 -3.61 -22.90 -2.88
C GLU A 44 -2.12 -22.79 -2.52
N ALA A 45 -1.25 -23.17 -3.46
CA ALA A 45 0.20 -23.05 -3.28
C ALA A 45 0.61 -21.58 -3.12
N LYS A 46 0.04 -20.69 -3.93
CA LYS A 46 0.27 -19.24 -3.84
C LYS A 46 -0.05 -18.70 -2.44
N GLU A 47 -1.24 -19.02 -1.92
CA GLU A 47 -1.70 -18.56 -0.60
C GLU A 47 -0.80 -19.09 0.51
N THR A 48 -0.48 -20.38 0.48
CA THR A 48 0.42 -21.02 1.45
C THR A 48 1.78 -20.32 1.53
N ILE A 49 2.35 -19.93 0.39
CA ILE A 49 3.65 -19.26 0.33
C ILE A 49 3.56 -17.86 0.92
N LEU A 50 2.48 -17.13 0.63
CA LEU A 50 2.25 -15.79 1.17
C LEU A 50 2.06 -15.82 2.69
N ASP A 51 1.29 -16.79 3.19
CA ASP A 51 1.06 -16.96 4.63
C ASP A 51 2.35 -17.31 5.37
N LEU A 52 3.16 -18.24 4.84
CA LEU A 52 4.48 -18.56 5.39
C LEU A 52 5.38 -17.32 5.51
N LEU A 53 5.44 -16.50 4.47
CA LEU A 53 6.26 -15.29 4.45
C LEU A 53 5.73 -14.24 5.42
N LYS A 54 4.41 -14.13 5.57
CA LYS A 54 3.78 -13.23 6.54
C LYS A 54 4.10 -13.63 7.97
N ASP A 55 3.97 -14.91 8.29
CA ASP A 55 4.18 -15.46 9.63
C ASP A 55 5.66 -15.41 10.05
N ALA A 56 6.59 -15.60 9.12
CA ALA A 56 8.03 -15.56 9.37
C ALA A 56 8.64 -14.15 9.30
N CYS A 57 7.82 -13.12 9.17
CA CYS A 57 8.26 -11.75 9.31
C CYS A 57 8.56 -11.51 10.80
N ASP A 58 9.84 -11.36 11.16
CA ASP A 58 10.25 -10.97 12.52
C ASP A 58 9.65 -9.59 12.84
N VAL A 59 8.57 -9.61 13.60
CA VAL A 59 7.86 -8.43 14.11
C VAL A 59 8.29 -8.12 15.53
N GLU A 60 9.60 -8.16 15.82
CA GLU A 60 10.14 -7.47 17.00
C GLU A 60 10.00 -5.95 16.78
N GLY A 61 8.80 -5.43 17.00
CA GLY A 61 8.46 -4.02 16.85
C GLY A 61 6.99 -3.69 16.59
N LEU A 62 6.12 -4.68 16.36
CA LEU A 62 4.69 -4.43 16.14
C LEU A 62 3.87 -4.60 17.44
N SER A 63 4.12 -3.76 18.44
CA SER A 63 3.04 -3.44 19.37
C SER A 63 2.36 -2.18 18.85
N MET A 64 1.18 -2.35 18.24
CA MET A 64 0.31 -1.24 17.92
C MET A 64 -0.12 -0.57 19.24
N HIS A 65 0.45 0.59 19.53
CA HIS A 65 -0.28 1.57 20.31
C HIS A 65 -1.17 2.33 19.34
N ASP A 66 -2.22 1.67 18.87
CA ASP A 66 -3.44 2.36 18.49
C ASP A 66 -4.02 2.85 19.81
N ASP A 67 -3.76 4.11 20.19
CA ASP A 67 -4.58 4.75 21.22
C ASP A 67 -5.88 5.18 20.54
N PRO A 68 -6.99 4.44 20.77
CA PRO A 68 -8.23 4.59 20.05
C PRO A 68 -9.09 5.55 20.85
N THR A 69 -9.09 6.83 20.49
CA THR A 69 -10.24 7.67 20.85
C THR A 69 -11.22 7.69 19.67
N GLU A 70 -11.78 6.50 19.50
CA GLU A 70 -13.08 6.11 18.92
C GLU A 70 -13.34 6.08 17.41
N THR A 71 -12.41 6.45 16.52
CA THR A 71 -12.56 6.16 15.06
C THR A 71 -11.19 5.96 14.38
N PRO A 72 -11.00 5.00 13.46
CA PRO A 72 -9.82 4.96 12.58
C PRO A 72 -9.64 6.30 11.87
N PHE A 73 -8.40 6.79 11.78
CA PHE A 73 -8.10 8.08 11.14
C PHE A 73 -8.62 8.13 9.69
N GLU A 74 -8.60 6.99 9.00
CA GLU A 74 -9.08 6.80 7.64
C GLU A 74 -10.58 7.05 7.51
N ASP A 75 -11.39 6.61 8.48
CA ASP A 75 -12.84 6.82 8.49
C ASP A 75 -13.18 8.30 8.70
N GLU A 76 -12.44 8.98 9.58
CA GLU A 76 -12.60 10.43 9.76
C GLU A 76 -12.22 11.16 8.48
N LEU A 77 -11.04 10.86 7.92
CA LEU A 77 -10.60 11.47 6.67
C LEU A 77 -11.64 11.25 5.56
N TYR A 78 -12.18 10.04 5.44
CA TYR A 78 -13.23 9.73 4.46
C TYR A 78 -14.43 10.67 4.57
N ASN A 79 -14.94 10.91 5.78
CA ASN A 79 -16.06 11.82 5.99
C ASN A 79 -15.75 13.24 5.51
N TYR A 80 -14.55 13.75 5.83
CA TYR A 80 -14.13 15.07 5.34
C TYR A 80 -13.92 15.10 3.83
N LEU A 81 -13.46 14.01 3.22
CA LEU A 81 -13.30 13.90 1.78
C LEU A 81 -14.66 13.92 1.08
N THR A 82 -15.66 13.21 1.59
CA THR A 82 -17.02 13.23 1.02
C THR A 82 -17.72 14.59 1.12
N ASP A 83 -17.31 15.45 2.05
CA ASP A 83 -17.81 16.82 2.14
C ASP A 83 -17.28 17.71 1.01
N ILE A 84 -16.15 17.37 0.38
CA ILE A 84 -15.49 18.20 -0.63
C ILE A 84 -15.40 17.55 -2.03
N ILE A 85 -15.48 16.22 -2.12
CA ILE A 85 -15.41 15.43 -3.35
C ILE A 85 -16.74 14.69 -3.54
N ASP A 86 -17.21 14.62 -4.79
CA ASP A 86 -18.43 13.88 -5.09
C ASP A 86 -18.22 12.38 -4.81
N GLU A 87 -19.20 11.73 -4.18
CA GLU A 87 -19.09 10.35 -3.71
C GLU A 87 -18.80 9.36 -4.85
N ASP A 88 -19.26 9.65 -6.07
CA ASP A 88 -19.01 8.83 -7.27
C ASP A 88 -17.60 9.01 -7.86
N GLN A 89 -16.83 9.97 -7.34
CA GLN A 89 -15.45 10.25 -7.74
C GLN A 89 -14.44 9.93 -6.64
N LEU A 90 -14.88 9.48 -5.47
CA LEU A 90 -14.01 9.05 -4.38
C LEU A 90 -14.03 7.52 -4.26
N VAL A 91 -12.88 6.89 -4.46
CA VAL A 91 -12.73 5.42 -4.36
C VAL A 91 -11.77 5.07 -3.23
N SER A 92 -12.20 4.22 -2.30
CA SER A 92 -11.37 3.66 -1.24
C SER A 92 -10.69 2.34 -1.65
N ASP A 93 -9.55 2.02 -1.02
CA ASP A 93 -8.77 0.79 -1.23
C ASP A 93 -8.47 0.50 -2.73
N TYR A 94 -7.97 1.50 -3.44
CA TYR A 94 -7.74 1.40 -4.87
C TYR A 94 -6.46 0.60 -5.19
N LYS A 95 -6.59 -0.42 -6.05
CA LYS A 95 -5.49 -1.29 -6.46
C LYS A 95 -4.85 -0.80 -7.76
N MET A 96 -3.57 -0.44 -7.71
CA MET A 96 -2.81 -0.03 -8.89
C MET A 96 -1.36 -0.51 -8.85
N GLY A 97 -0.86 -1.09 -9.95
CA GLY A 97 0.55 -1.46 -10.09
C GLY A 97 1.05 -2.48 -9.06
N GLY A 98 0.16 -3.29 -8.49
CA GLY A 98 0.48 -4.23 -7.40
C GLY A 98 0.50 -3.61 -6.00
N TYR A 99 0.07 -2.35 -5.86
CA TYR A 99 -0.03 -1.62 -4.61
C TYR A 99 -1.47 -1.25 -4.30
N HIS A 100 -1.72 -0.99 -3.02
CA HIS A 100 -2.95 -0.40 -2.52
C HIS A 100 -2.73 1.09 -2.23
N VAL A 101 -3.77 1.89 -2.48
CA VAL A 101 -3.86 3.31 -2.18
C VAL A 101 -5.13 3.52 -1.35
N ASP A 102 -5.04 4.28 -0.26
CA ASP A 102 -6.13 4.42 0.71
C ASP A 102 -7.36 5.06 0.08
N PHE A 103 -7.16 6.18 -0.63
CA PHE A 103 -8.21 6.80 -1.44
C PHE A 103 -7.68 7.29 -2.80
N VAL A 104 -8.55 7.31 -3.80
CA VAL A 104 -8.30 7.88 -5.12
C VAL A 104 -9.45 8.79 -5.51
N ILE A 105 -9.10 9.98 -6.00
CA ILE A 105 -10.03 10.89 -6.65
C ILE A 105 -10.01 10.61 -8.15
N LEU A 106 -11.19 10.47 -8.73
CA LEU A 106 -11.44 10.29 -10.15
C LEU A 106 -11.81 11.64 -10.80
N ASP A 107 -11.39 11.84 -12.04
CA ASP A 107 -11.83 12.97 -12.85
C ASP A 107 -13.25 12.78 -13.42
N ALA A 108 -13.75 13.74 -14.20
CA ALA A 108 -15.07 13.65 -14.84
C ALA A 108 -15.21 12.47 -15.84
N ASN A 109 -14.10 11.90 -16.31
CA ASN A 109 -14.07 10.73 -17.18
C ASN A 109 -13.86 9.42 -16.40
N GLN A 110 -13.96 9.45 -15.07
CA GLN A 110 -13.73 8.31 -14.19
C GLN A 110 -12.29 7.77 -14.27
N GLN A 111 -11.32 8.63 -14.60
CA GLN A 111 -9.91 8.30 -14.61
C GLN A 111 -9.25 8.73 -13.29
N PRO A 112 -8.40 7.88 -12.69
CA PRO A 112 -7.65 8.25 -11.49
C PRO A 112 -6.79 9.50 -11.72
N CYS A 113 -6.98 10.55 -10.91
CA CYS A 113 -6.20 11.80 -11.01
C CYS A 113 -5.31 12.06 -9.78
N ILE A 114 -5.82 11.79 -8.58
CA ILE A 114 -5.09 12.01 -7.32
C ILE A 114 -5.17 10.75 -6.46
N ALA A 115 -4.03 10.30 -5.94
CA ALA A 115 -3.91 9.26 -4.93
C ALA A 115 -3.71 9.92 -3.56
N ILE A 116 -4.54 9.59 -2.58
CA ILE A 116 -4.45 10.04 -1.20
C ILE A 116 -3.93 8.90 -0.34
N GLU A 117 -2.86 9.17 0.42
CA GLU A 117 -2.24 8.22 1.33
C GLU A 117 -2.32 8.70 2.78
N CYS A 118 -2.81 7.82 3.65
CA CYS A 118 -2.86 8.00 5.09
C CYS A 118 -1.57 7.47 5.70
N ASP A 119 -0.83 8.33 6.41
CA ASP A 119 0.36 7.88 7.14
C ASP A 119 0.02 7.74 8.63
N GLY A 120 -0.22 6.49 9.05
CA GLY A 120 -0.57 6.12 10.42
C GLY A 120 0.61 6.04 11.39
N ALA A 121 1.86 5.88 10.93
CA ALA A 121 3.02 5.92 11.82
C ALA A 121 4.36 6.10 11.07
N PRO A 122 5.31 6.89 11.61
CA PRO A 122 6.63 7.02 11.03
C PRO A 122 7.52 5.82 11.39
N TRP A 123 7.39 4.68 10.72
CA TRP A 123 8.32 3.56 10.92
C TRP A 123 8.69 2.86 9.61
N HIS A 124 9.49 3.54 8.78
CA HIS A 124 10.27 2.94 7.69
C HIS A 124 11.77 2.99 7.99
N ASN A 125 12.17 2.66 9.22
CA ASN A 125 13.58 2.77 9.61
C ASN A 125 14.48 1.63 9.09
N THR A 126 14.01 0.83 8.13
CA THR A 126 14.85 -0.15 7.42
C THR A 126 15.13 0.34 6.00
N PRO A 127 16.36 0.15 5.48
CA PRO A 127 16.69 0.48 4.10
C PRO A 127 15.75 -0.17 3.07
N GLN A 128 15.20 -1.34 3.38
CA GLN A 128 14.26 -2.09 2.54
C GLN A 128 12.89 -1.41 2.48
N ALA A 129 12.34 -0.96 3.62
CA ALA A 129 11.08 -0.24 3.66
C ALA A 129 11.17 1.09 2.88
N TYR A 130 12.28 1.80 3.02
CA TYR A 130 12.53 3.02 2.26
C TYR A 130 12.63 2.76 0.74
N ALA A 131 13.36 1.73 0.32
CA ALA A 131 13.45 1.37 -1.10
C ALA A 131 12.10 0.95 -1.69
N TYR A 132 11.26 0.27 -0.88
CA TYR A 132 9.90 -0.09 -1.25
C TYR A 132 8.99 1.13 -1.42
N ASP A 133 9.00 2.07 -0.46
CA ASP A 133 8.22 3.31 -0.53
C ASP A 133 8.64 4.17 -1.75
N LEU A 134 9.95 4.29 -2.01
CA LEU A 134 10.46 4.96 -3.21
C LEU A 134 9.98 4.29 -4.50
N HIS A 135 10.01 2.95 -4.56
CA HIS A 135 9.55 2.23 -5.74
C HIS A 135 8.04 2.39 -5.93
N ARG A 136 7.26 2.28 -4.85
CA ARG A 136 5.81 2.49 -4.84
C ARG A 136 5.45 3.88 -5.32
N GLN A 137 6.03 4.94 -4.75
CA GLN A 137 5.81 6.32 -5.19
C GLN A 137 6.15 6.52 -6.67
N ARG A 138 7.23 5.90 -7.15
CA ARG A 138 7.61 5.96 -8.56
C ARG A 138 6.56 5.30 -9.46
N ILE A 139 6.12 4.10 -9.14
CA ILE A 139 5.12 3.37 -9.94
C ILE A 139 3.80 4.13 -9.97
N LEU A 140 3.34 4.64 -8.83
CA LEU A 140 2.11 5.43 -8.76
C LEU A 140 2.22 6.72 -9.59
N GLY A 141 3.36 7.42 -9.52
CA GLY A 141 3.62 8.61 -10.32
C GLY A 141 3.75 8.37 -11.82
N GLU A 142 4.32 7.23 -12.24
CA GLU A 142 4.44 6.85 -13.66
C GLU A 142 3.07 6.61 -14.33
N GLN A 143 2.03 6.31 -13.54
CA GLN A 143 0.64 6.16 -14.02
C GLN A 143 -0.10 7.51 -14.13
N GLY A 144 0.57 8.63 -13.87
CA GLY A 144 -0.01 9.98 -13.99
C GLY A 144 -0.73 10.49 -12.74
N LEU A 145 -0.79 9.69 -11.67
CA LEU A 145 -1.40 10.10 -10.41
C LEU A 145 -0.55 11.13 -9.67
N LYS A 146 -1.20 12.17 -9.16
CA LYS A 146 -0.60 13.04 -8.14
C LYS A 146 -0.80 12.41 -6.77
N ILE A 147 0.29 12.19 -6.05
CA ILE A 147 0.25 11.62 -4.70
C ILE A 147 0.11 12.76 -3.69
N PHE A 148 -0.91 12.69 -2.84
CA PHE A 148 -1.16 13.58 -1.72
C PHE A 148 -1.12 12.78 -0.42
N ARG A 149 -0.22 13.12 0.50
CA ARG A 149 -0.06 12.39 1.76
C ARG A 149 -0.66 13.16 2.93
N VAL A 150 -1.54 12.52 3.67
CA VAL A 150 -2.16 13.04 4.89
C VAL A 150 -1.53 12.35 6.09
N TRP A 151 -0.88 13.16 6.93
CA TRP A 151 -0.24 12.67 8.15
C TRP A 151 -1.19 12.89 9.32
N ALA A 152 -1.59 11.84 10.04
CA ALA A 152 -2.49 11.97 11.17
C ALA A 152 -2.00 13.02 12.19
N LYS A 153 -0.67 13.08 12.43
CA LYS A 153 -0.04 14.08 13.32
C LYS A 153 -0.17 15.54 12.84
N ALA A 154 -0.20 15.77 11.53
CA ALA A 154 -0.42 17.09 10.95
C ALA A 154 -1.91 17.42 10.81
N TRP A 155 -2.74 16.39 10.64
CA TRP A 155 -4.19 16.48 10.52
C TRP A 155 -4.83 16.94 11.84
N TRP A 156 -4.62 16.22 12.94
CA TRP A 156 -5.31 16.48 14.21
C TRP A 156 -5.22 17.93 14.71
N PRO A 157 -4.08 18.63 14.60
CA PRO A 157 -4.00 20.03 15.00
C PRO A 157 -4.86 20.98 14.17
N ASN A 158 -5.04 20.70 12.87
CA ASN A 158 -5.81 21.56 11.95
C ASN A 158 -6.22 20.82 10.66
N PRO A 159 -7.33 20.05 10.69
CA PRO A 159 -7.81 19.29 9.52
C PRO A 159 -8.13 20.19 8.32
N GLU A 160 -8.81 21.32 8.54
CA GLU A 160 -9.17 22.28 7.50
C GLU A 160 -7.97 22.80 6.71
N LYS A 161 -6.84 23.04 7.39
CA LYS A 161 -5.62 23.48 6.70
C LYS A 161 -5.05 22.40 5.78
N GLU A 162 -5.11 21.13 6.19
CA GLU A 162 -4.66 20.03 5.33
C GLU A 162 -5.66 19.78 4.18
N LEU A 163 -6.97 19.93 4.44
CA LEU A 163 -8.01 19.90 3.42
C LEU A 163 -7.88 21.03 2.41
N ASP A 164 -7.52 22.24 2.82
CA ASP A 164 -7.33 23.36 1.90
C ASP A 164 -6.18 23.10 0.91
N LYS A 165 -5.10 22.45 1.35
CA LYS A 165 -4.03 22.01 0.43
C LYS A 165 -4.55 20.97 -0.55
N LEU A 166 -5.38 20.04 -0.10
CA LEU A 166 -6.01 19.06 -0.99
C LEU A 166 -6.93 19.75 -1.99
N ARG A 167 -7.77 20.69 -1.55
CA ARG A 167 -8.65 21.48 -2.44
C ARG A 167 -7.85 22.25 -3.48
N GLU A 168 -6.74 22.87 -3.10
CA GLU A 168 -5.84 23.54 -4.05
C GLU A 168 -5.27 22.56 -5.08
N LEU A 169 -4.87 21.36 -4.65
CA LEU A 169 -4.40 20.31 -5.56
C LEU A 169 -5.51 19.85 -6.50
N VAL A 170 -6.70 19.53 -5.99
CA VAL A 170 -7.85 19.09 -6.80
C VAL A 170 -8.21 20.16 -7.85
N ARG A 171 -8.30 21.44 -7.45
CA ARG A 171 -8.53 22.56 -8.39
C ARG A 171 -7.50 22.63 -9.51
N SER A 172 -6.27 22.18 -9.27
CA SER A 172 -5.19 22.21 -10.27
C SER A 172 -5.14 20.98 -11.17
N VAL A 173 -5.66 19.84 -10.72
CA VAL A 173 -5.51 18.54 -11.40
C VAL A 173 -6.82 18.05 -12.02
N CYS A 174 -7.91 18.08 -11.25
CA CYS A 174 -9.23 17.59 -11.63
C CYS A 174 -10.29 18.46 -10.94
N PRO A 175 -10.45 19.73 -11.36
CA PRO A 175 -11.33 20.70 -10.69
C PRO A 175 -12.81 20.31 -10.74
N GLU A 176 -13.21 19.51 -11.73
CA GLU A 176 -14.59 19.01 -11.84
C GLU A 176 -14.98 18.08 -10.70
N SER A 177 -14.01 17.56 -9.93
CA SER A 177 -14.25 16.60 -8.86
C SER A 177 -14.60 17.20 -7.50
N LEU A 178 -14.72 18.53 -7.41
CA LEU A 178 -15.15 19.19 -6.19
C LEU A 178 -16.67 19.32 -6.15
N ASN A 179 -17.24 19.06 -4.97
CA ASN A 179 -18.64 19.33 -4.68
C ASN A 179 -18.98 20.80 -5.03
N SER A 180 -20.11 20.99 -5.72
CA SER A 180 -20.63 22.31 -6.11
C SER A 180 -21.14 23.14 -4.94
#